data_AF-A0A812V700-F1
#
_entry.id   AF-A0A812V700-F1
#
_cell.length_a   1.000
_cell.length_b   1.000
_cell.length_c   1.000
_cell.angle_alpha   90.00
_cell.angle_beta   90.00
_cell.angle_gamma   90.00
#
_symmetry.space_group_name_H-M   'P 1'
#
loop_
_entity.id
_entity.type
_entity.pdbx_description
1 polymer ?
#
loop_
_entity_poly.entity_id
_entity_poly.type
_entity_poly.pdbx_seq_one_letter_code
_entity_poly.pdbx_strand_id
1 'polypeptide(L)'
;MAAASPYAIAHYHALRKAKFLSRHVLQGINDAEKAIVADADKGRAAEASEREVQAAALKVRADTCMEVVKMCEKCNVQVDDMLRQIGQCLRRLQHARYAQFADLKVCHQRLYLRSDAPPEEMAGDAAQKALEDQRVCISEARNELLNLEGECRRALEMIGQLRLELSKEGASQRHASERCRAVVAVLLSVSAEPGEDVDVPEPRNAELGQRAEMLLAAAAELATRCGVAVQTTEERCRRARQRSELLLERRLMDTEKAAKQLREQASEVDITIAVAERSLARSAKRCIGKENLAKVARIDDTRSALENLRQTRQALKMHIQNKFKMQNIDASCRKVTSQSASSVETRPASACQRSMSAGAGPRRPVDDGFEKGRGLPRLSSTDSACGLATEADSMPAATRLNRPKSAATYKVRADQY
;
A
#
# COMPACT_ATOMS: atom_id res chain seq x y z
N MET A 1 -54.83 116.57 42.71
CA MET A 1 -53.87 116.03 41.74
C MET A 1 -52.47 116.25 42.27
N ALA A 2 -51.86 115.24 42.90
CA ALA A 2 -50.51 115.34 43.44
C ALA A 2 -49.50 115.05 42.32
N ALA A 3 -48.68 116.05 41.97
CA ALA A 3 -47.64 115.92 40.96
C ALA A 3 -46.52 115.02 41.48
N ALA A 4 -46.34 113.85 40.86
CA ALA A 4 -45.27 112.92 41.18
C ALA A 4 -43.89 113.56 40.88
N SER A 5 -42.97 113.44 41.83
CA SER A 5 -41.61 113.98 41.74
C SER A 5 -40.84 113.43 40.52
N PRO A 6 -40.18 114.27 39.71
CA PRO A 6 -39.42 113.85 38.52
C PRO A 6 -38.29 112.86 38.84
N TYR A 7 -37.81 112.84 40.09
CA TYR A 7 -36.84 111.86 40.59
C TYR A 7 -37.43 110.44 40.70
N ALA A 8 -38.71 110.31 41.06
CA ALA A 8 -39.40 109.02 41.15
C ALA A 8 -39.65 108.42 39.76
N ILE A 9 -39.88 109.25 38.73
CA ILE A 9 -40.07 108.83 37.34
C ILE A 9 -38.76 108.33 36.74
N ALA A 10 -37.65 109.03 36.97
CA ALA A 10 -36.32 108.62 36.51
C ALA A 10 -35.86 107.32 37.21
N HIS A 11 -36.08 107.20 38.52
CA HIS A 11 -35.77 105.98 39.27
C HIS A 11 -36.63 104.79 38.81
N TYR A 12 -37.92 105.00 38.55
CA TYR A 12 -38.81 103.97 38.01
C TYR A 12 -38.38 103.52 36.60
N HIS A 13 -37.96 104.45 35.72
CA HIS A 13 -37.41 104.12 34.40
C HIS A 13 -36.08 103.36 34.49
N ALA A 14 -35.18 103.75 35.39
CA ALA A 14 -33.92 103.05 35.63
C ALA A 14 -34.17 101.63 36.16
N LEU A 15 -35.09 101.47 37.10
CA LEU A 15 -35.45 100.17 37.68
C LEU A 15 -36.16 99.27 36.65
N ARG A 16 -37.01 99.84 35.79
CA ARG A 16 -37.66 99.11 34.68
C ARG A 16 -36.64 98.69 33.62
N LYS A 17 -35.67 99.55 33.30
CA LYS A 17 -34.56 99.25 32.37
C LYS A 17 -33.62 98.18 32.95
N ALA A 18 -33.29 98.25 34.23
CA ALA A 18 -32.48 97.23 34.93
C ALA A 18 -33.19 95.87 35.00
N LYS A 19 -34.50 95.84 35.30
CA LYS A 19 -35.31 94.62 35.28
C LYS A 19 -35.43 94.02 33.87
N PHE A 20 -35.55 94.87 32.84
CA PHE A 20 -35.56 94.43 31.45
C PHE A 20 -34.22 93.84 31.03
N LEU A 21 -33.10 94.51 31.33
CA LEU A 21 -31.75 94.01 31.08
C LEU A 21 -31.47 92.70 31.84
N SER A 22 -31.87 92.60 33.10
CA SER A 22 -31.74 91.37 33.90
C SER A 22 -32.52 90.20 33.28
N ARG A 23 -33.78 90.42 32.86
CA ARG A 23 -34.56 89.40 32.13
C ARG A 23 -33.91 89.02 30.80
N HIS A 24 -33.40 89.99 30.06
CA HIS A 24 -32.74 89.75 28.77
C HIS A 24 -31.44 88.94 28.94
N VAL A 25 -30.62 89.24 29.95
CA VAL A 25 -29.39 88.47 30.25
C VAL A 25 -29.73 87.06 30.73
N LEU A 26 -30.71 86.89 31.63
CA LEU A 26 -31.14 85.56 32.08
C LEU A 26 -31.72 84.72 30.94
N GLN A 27 -32.47 85.35 30.03
CA GLN A 27 -32.97 84.70 28.81
C GLN A 27 -31.81 84.25 27.91
N GLY A 28 -30.83 85.13 27.67
CA GLY A 28 -29.63 84.80 26.89
C GLY A 28 -28.78 83.67 27.49
N ILE A 29 -28.64 83.62 28.82
CA ILE A 29 -27.97 82.51 29.52
C ILE A 29 -28.75 81.20 29.32
N ASN A 30 -30.07 81.21 29.51
CA ASN A 30 -30.91 80.02 29.35
C ASN A 30 -30.90 79.52 27.89
N ASP A 31 -30.92 80.42 26.92
CA ASP A 31 -30.84 80.06 25.50
C ASP A 31 -29.44 79.51 25.13
N ALA A 32 -28.37 80.05 25.72
CA ALA A 32 -27.02 79.50 25.57
C ALA A 32 -26.86 78.12 26.23
N GLU A 33 -27.39 77.92 27.44
CA GLU A 33 -27.39 76.62 28.12
C GLU A 33 -28.17 75.57 27.31
N LYS A 34 -29.34 75.94 26.77
CA LYS A 34 -30.11 75.08 25.87
C LYS A 34 -29.34 74.74 24.59
N ALA A 35 -28.62 75.69 24.02
CA ALA A 35 -27.79 75.44 22.83
C ALA A 35 -26.65 74.48 23.15
N ILE A 36 -25.96 74.66 24.29
CA ILE A 36 -24.89 73.76 24.74
C ILE A 36 -25.43 72.34 24.99
N VAL A 37 -26.58 72.21 25.65
CA VAL A 37 -27.22 70.91 25.88
C VAL A 37 -27.65 70.28 24.55
N ALA A 38 -28.27 71.04 23.65
CA ALA A 38 -28.69 70.54 22.34
C ALA A 38 -27.51 70.09 21.48
N ASP A 39 -26.40 70.82 21.48
CA ASP A 39 -25.20 70.41 20.75
C ASP A 39 -24.49 69.23 21.41
N ALA A 40 -24.51 69.13 22.75
CA ALA A 40 -24.06 67.94 23.46
C ALA A 40 -24.96 66.71 23.20
N ASP A 41 -26.27 66.91 23.05
CA ASP A 41 -27.23 65.86 22.70
C ASP A 41 -27.06 65.41 21.24
N LYS A 42 -26.83 66.35 20.30
CA LYS A 42 -26.49 66.04 18.90
C LYS A 42 -25.16 65.30 18.79
N GLY A 43 -24.14 65.73 19.55
CA GLY A 43 -22.85 65.04 19.61
C GLY A 43 -23.03 63.60 20.11
N ARG A 44 -23.76 63.41 21.22
CA ARG A 44 -24.11 62.09 21.74
C ARG A 44 -24.90 61.25 20.73
N ALA A 45 -25.83 61.84 19.98
CA ALA A 45 -26.60 61.14 18.95
C ALA A 45 -25.72 60.73 17.75
N ALA A 46 -24.79 61.59 17.33
CA ALA A 46 -23.83 61.28 16.27
C ALA A 46 -22.87 60.16 16.68
N GLU A 47 -22.31 60.23 17.89
CA GLU A 47 -21.46 59.18 18.46
C GLU A 47 -22.22 57.86 18.61
N ALA A 48 -23.48 57.90 19.06
CA ALA A 48 -24.32 56.71 19.15
C ALA A 48 -24.57 56.08 17.77
N SER A 49 -24.83 56.89 16.74
CA SER A 49 -25.01 56.43 15.37
C SER A 49 -23.71 55.81 14.81
N GLU A 50 -22.56 56.41 15.08
CA GLU A 50 -21.27 55.86 14.66
C GLU A 50 -20.97 54.52 15.36
N ARG A 51 -21.24 54.42 16.67
CA ARG A 51 -21.11 53.16 17.43
C ARG A 51 -22.05 52.09 16.89
N GLU A 52 -23.26 52.44 16.48
CA GLU A 52 -24.21 51.50 15.88
C GLU A 52 -23.70 50.97 14.52
N VAL A 53 -23.15 51.84 13.67
CA VAL A 53 -22.53 51.44 12.39
C VAL A 53 -21.31 50.54 12.61
N GLN A 54 -20.44 50.89 13.57
CA GLN A 54 -19.28 50.06 13.92
C GLN A 54 -19.71 48.69 14.48
N ALA A 55 -20.71 48.67 15.38
CA ALA A 55 -21.26 47.44 15.92
C ALA A 55 -21.89 46.55 14.83
N ALA A 56 -22.61 47.15 13.88
CA ALA A 56 -23.17 46.44 12.73
C ALA A 56 -22.06 45.82 11.85
N ALA A 57 -21.00 46.56 11.56
CA ALA A 57 -19.86 46.06 10.79
C ALA A 57 -19.15 44.90 11.50
N LEU A 58 -18.90 45.01 12.81
CA LEU A 58 -18.31 43.94 13.62
C LEU A 58 -19.21 42.70 13.71
N LYS A 59 -20.53 42.88 13.74
CA LYS A 59 -21.49 41.77 13.70
C LYS A 59 -21.41 41.01 12.38
N VAL A 60 -21.42 41.71 11.24
CA VAL A 60 -21.23 41.10 9.90
C VAL A 60 -19.91 40.34 9.83
N ARG A 61 -18.84 40.91 10.41
CA ARG A 61 -17.54 40.26 10.49
C ARG A 61 -17.56 38.99 11.35
N ALA A 62 -18.20 39.03 12.52
CA ALA A 62 -18.35 37.86 13.39
C ALA A 62 -19.13 36.74 12.69
N ASP A 63 -20.20 37.08 11.99
CA ASP A 63 -21.01 36.13 11.22
C ASP A 63 -20.18 35.50 10.08
N THR A 64 -19.40 36.31 9.36
CA THR A 64 -18.47 35.82 8.32
C THR A 64 -17.44 34.84 8.89
N CYS A 65 -16.85 35.14 10.04
CA CYS A 65 -15.91 34.24 10.72
C CYS A 65 -16.59 32.90 11.07
N MET A 66 -17.83 32.94 11.58
CA MET A 66 -18.59 31.73 11.91
C MET A 66 -18.93 30.88 10.68
N GLU A 67 -19.20 31.50 9.53
CA GLU A 67 -19.38 30.74 8.28
C GLU A 67 -18.09 30.01 7.85
N VAL A 68 -16.92 30.63 8.04
CA VAL A 68 -15.63 29.96 7.81
C VAL A 68 -15.44 28.78 8.76
N VAL A 69 -15.78 28.93 10.04
CA VAL A 69 -15.71 27.84 11.03
C VAL A 69 -16.55 26.65 10.58
N LYS A 70 -17.81 26.88 10.18
CA LYS A 70 -18.70 25.82 9.68
C LYS A 70 -18.13 25.13 8.44
N MET A 71 -17.55 25.89 7.52
CA MET A 71 -16.88 25.35 6.34
C MET A 71 -15.70 24.45 6.71
N CYS A 72 -14.82 24.92 7.61
CA CYS A 72 -13.68 24.14 8.09
C CYS A 72 -14.12 22.84 8.79
N GLU A 73 -15.18 22.89 9.60
CA GLU A 73 -15.74 21.71 10.27
C GLU A 73 -16.29 20.69 9.27
N LYS A 74 -17.05 21.14 8.27
CA LYS A 74 -17.53 20.28 7.18
C LYS A 74 -16.37 19.65 6.41
N CYS A 75 -15.35 20.43 6.05
CA CYS A 75 -14.18 19.93 5.35
C CYS A 75 -13.39 18.92 6.19
N ASN A 76 -13.24 19.16 7.51
CA ASN A 76 -12.56 18.23 8.41
C ASN A 76 -13.24 16.86 8.46
N VAL A 77 -14.58 16.80 8.43
CA VAL A 77 -15.31 15.52 8.36
C VAL A 77 -14.97 14.77 7.06
N GLN A 78 -14.98 15.46 5.91
CA GLN A 78 -14.63 14.86 4.61
C GLN A 78 -13.16 14.39 4.58
N VAL A 79 -12.26 15.18 5.16
CA VAL A 79 -10.84 14.84 5.33
C VAL A 79 -10.67 13.59 6.19
N ASP A 80 -11.39 13.47 7.30
CA ASP A 80 -11.35 12.28 8.17
C ASP A 80 -11.87 11.03 7.46
N ASP A 81 -12.94 11.14 6.67
CA ASP A 81 -13.46 10.04 5.86
C ASP A 81 -12.44 9.59 4.80
N MET A 82 -11.80 10.55 4.13
CA MET A 82 -10.78 10.25 3.13
C MET A 82 -9.53 9.63 3.75
N LEU A 83 -9.08 10.09 4.92
CA LEU A 83 -7.98 9.46 5.67
C LEU A 83 -8.29 7.99 5.98
N ARG A 84 -9.51 7.69 6.42
CA ARG A 84 -9.96 6.30 6.67
C ARG A 84 -9.94 5.50 5.38
N GLN A 85 -10.45 6.04 4.28
CA GLN A 85 -10.51 5.36 2.98
C GLN A 85 -9.12 5.04 2.43
N ILE A 86 -8.20 6.01 2.39
CA ILE A 86 -6.82 5.79 1.95
C ILE A 86 -6.10 4.83 2.89
N GLY A 87 -6.31 4.94 4.20
CA GLY A 87 -5.77 3.99 5.18
C GLY A 87 -6.25 2.55 4.95
N GLN A 88 -7.51 2.35 4.55
CA GLN A 88 -8.02 1.04 4.14
C GLN A 88 -7.38 0.56 2.83
N CYS A 89 -7.23 1.43 1.82
CA CYS A 89 -6.54 1.08 0.57
C CYS A 89 -5.10 0.63 0.83
N LEU A 90 -4.36 1.35 1.69
CA LEU A 90 -2.99 0.98 2.07
C LEU A 90 -2.91 -0.42 2.67
N ARG A 91 -3.80 -0.76 3.62
CA ARG A 91 -3.86 -2.11 4.20
C ARG A 91 -4.18 -3.18 3.15
N ARG A 92 -5.12 -2.91 2.23
CA ARG A 92 -5.46 -3.84 1.14
C ARG A 92 -4.26 -4.08 0.21
N LEU A 93 -3.55 -3.03 -0.19
CA LEU A 93 -2.33 -3.14 -1.00
C LEU A 93 -1.25 -3.97 -0.30
N GLN A 94 -1.02 -3.72 0.99
CA GLN A 94 -0.06 -4.49 1.79
C GLN A 94 -0.44 -5.98 1.85
N HIS A 95 -1.70 -6.30 2.12
CA HIS A 95 -2.19 -7.68 2.13
C HIS A 95 -2.01 -8.36 0.77
N ALA A 96 -2.38 -7.71 -0.33
CA ALA A 96 -2.20 -8.23 -1.68
C ALA A 96 -0.71 -8.48 -1.99
N ARG A 97 0.18 -7.54 -1.62
CA ARG A 97 1.63 -7.67 -1.81
C ARG A 97 2.22 -8.84 -1.01
N TYR A 98 1.76 -9.06 0.22
CA TYR A 98 2.19 -10.21 1.04
C TYR A 98 1.67 -11.54 0.50
N ALA A 99 0.43 -11.59 0.01
CA ALA A 99 -0.11 -12.77 -0.66
C ALA A 99 0.74 -13.16 -1.87
N GLN A 100 1.07 -12.17 -2.73
CA GLN A 100 1.95 -12.37 -3.89
C GLN A 100 3.38 -12.80 -3.51
N PHE A 101 3.88 -12.42 -2.32
CA PHE A 101 5.19 -12.88 -1.85
C PHE A 101 5.21 -14.39 -1.57
N ALA A 102 4.15 -14.91 -0.96
CA ALA A 102 4.02 -16.34 -0.72
C ALA A 102 4.02 -17.13 -2.04
N ASP A 103 3.34 -16.61 -3.06
CA ASP A 103 3.31 -17.23 -4.38
C ASP A 103 4.67 -17.17 -5.10
N LEU A 104 5.39 -16.06 -4.94
CA LEU A 104 6.74 -15.92 -5.48
C LEU A 104 7.69 -16.96 -4.85
N LYS A 105 7.58 -17.21 -3.54
CA LYS A 105 8.39 -18.23 -2.84
C LYS A 105 8.11 -19.63 -3.38
N VAL A 106 6.84 -19.96 -3.61
CA VAL A 106 6.45 -21.24 -4.25
C VAL A 106 7.07 -21.34 -5.65
N CYS A 107 6.98 -20.29 -6.45
CA CYS A 107 7.55 -20.24 -7.79
C CYS A 107 9.08 -20.42 -7.76
N HIS A 108 9.78 -19.72 -6.86
CA HIS A 108 11.22 -19.85 -6.66
C HIS A 108 11.62 -21.27 -6.26
N GLN A 109 10.90 -21.90 -5.34
CA GLN A 109 11.18 -23.28 -4.93
C GLN A 109 10.95 -24.27 -6.08
N ARG A 110 9.91 -24.08 -6.89
CA ARG A 110 9.68 -24.89 -8.10
C ARG A 110 10.82 -24.73 -9.11
N LEU A 111 11.27 -23.50 -9.36
CA LEU A 111 12.43 -23.23 -10.23
C LEU A 111 13.71 -23.86 -9.68
N TYR A 112 13.92 -23.81 -8.36
CA TYR A 112 15.06 -24.43 -7.69
C TYR A 112 15.06 -25.96 -7.88
N LEU A 113 13.95 -26.64 -7.60
CA LEU A 113 13.83 -28.09 -7.81
C LEU A 113 14.14 -28.50 -9.26
N ARG A 114 13.79 -27.63 -10.21
CA ARG A 114 13.99 -27.88 -11.65
C ARG A 114 15.39 -27.55 -12.14
N SER A 115 16.19 -26.84 -11.34
CA SER A 115 17.62 -26.63 -11.64
C SER A 115 18.42 -27.95 -11.59
N ASP A 116 17.91 -28.96 -10.88
CA ASP A 116 18.50 -30.31 -10.81
C ASP A 116 18.08 -31.24 -11.98
N ALA A 117 17.25 -30.76 -12.91
CA ALA A 117 16.74 -31.57 -14.01
C ALA A 117 17.85 -31.91 -15.04
N PRO A 118 17.80 -33.09 -15.70
CA PRO A 118 18.72 -33.41 -16.79
C PRO A 118 18.64 -32.37 -17.92
N PRO A 119 19.77 -31.86 -18.44
CA PRO A 119 19.77 -30.78 -19.44
C PRO A 119 19.06 -31.20 -20.74
N GLU A 120 19.12 -32.48 -21.11
CA GLU A 120 18.45 -33.01 -22.30
C GLU A 120 16.92 -32.90 -22.20
N GLU A 121 16.38 -32.97 -20.97
CA GLU A 121 14.95 -32.86 -20.70
C GLU A 121 14.47 -31.40 -20.64
N MET A 122 15.37 -30.44 -20.46
CA MET A 122 15.05 -29.03 -20.24
C MET A 122 15.05 -28.21 -21.54
N ALA A 123 15.66 -28.71 -22.61
CA ALA A 123 15.70 -28.04 -23.90
C ALA A 123 14.28 -27.84 -24.46
N GLY A 124 13.85 -26.58 -24.59
CA GLY A 124 12.53 -26.23 -25.14
C GLY A 124 11.36 -26.51 -24.19
N ASP A 125 11.62 -26.69 -22.89
CA ASP A 125 10.56 -27.00 -21.95
C ASP A 125 9.61 -25.81 -21.68
N ALA A 126 8.36 -25.98 -22.11
CA ALA A 126 7.29 -25.01 -21.90
C ALA A 126 6.95 -24.79 -20.41
N ALA A 127 7.09 -25.81 -19.55
CA ALA A 127 6.81 -25.68 -18.12
C ALA A 127 7.84 -24.77 -17.43
N GLN A 128 9.13 -24.92 -17.77
CA GLN A 128 10.20 -24.04 -17.30
C GLN A 128 9.92 -22.58 -17.68
N LYS A 129 9.66 -22.33 -18.96
CA LYS A 129 9.36 -20.99 -19.46
C LYS A 129 8.14 -20.38 -18.74
N ALA A 130 7.09 -21.15 -18.54
CA ALA A 130 5.89 -20.67 -17.85
C ALA A 130 6.14 -20.32 -16.36
N LEU A 131 7.03 -21.04 -15.67
CA LEU A 131 7.44 -20.70 -14.31
C LEU A 131 8.29 -19.42 -14.29
N GLU A 132 9.16 -19.20 -15.26
CA GLU A 132 9.94 -17.97 -15.40
C GLU A 132 9.03 -16.76 -15.70
N ASP A 133 8.09 -16.92 -16.64
CA ASP A 133 7.06 -15.93 -16.96
C ASP A 133 6.21 -15.61 -15.71
N GLN A 134 5.82 -16.64 -14.94
CA GLN A 134 5.10 -16.47 -13.68
C GLN A 134 5.92 -15.67 -12.66
N ARG A 135 7.22 -15.99 -12.49
CA ARG A 135 8.11 -15.26 -11.57
C ARG A 135 8.20 -13.79 -11.94
N VAL A 136 8.40 -13.48 -13.23
CA VAL A 136 8.48 -12.10 -13.73
C VAL A 136 7.16 -11.38 -13.47
N CYS A 137 6.03 -11.97 -13.86
CA CYS A 137 4.70 -11.42 -13.65
C CYS A 137 4.40 -11.09 -12.17
N ILE A 138 4.71 -12.00 -11.25
CA ILE A 138 4.49 -11.77 -9.80
C ILE A 138 5.42 -10.68 -9.29
N SER A 139 6.68 -10.62 -9.76
CA SER A 139 7.64 -9.60 -9.33
C SER A 139 7.21 -8.20 -9.78
N GLU A 140 6.75 -8.07 -11.02
CA GLU A 140 6.21 -6.82 -11.56
C GLU A 140 4.96 -6.37 -10.79
N ALA A 141 4.01 -7.27 -10.55
CA ALA A 141 2.82 -7.00 -9.76
C ALA A 141 3.15 -6.49 -8.35
N ARG A 142 4.15 -7.09 -7.68
CA ARG A 142 4.58 -6.64 -6.34
C ARG A 142 5.18 -5.25 -6.36
N ASN A 143 5.97 -4.91 -7.37
CA ASN A 143 6.55 -3.58 -7.51
C ASN A 143 5.48 -2.52 -7.79
N GLU A 144 4.49 -2.85 -8.61
CA GLU A 144 3.32 -2.00 -8.88
C GLU A 144 2.55 -1.69 -7.59
N LEU A 145 2.23 -2.71 -6.79
CA LEU A 145 1.57 -2.53 -5.49
C LEU A 145 2.44 -1.71 -4.52
N LEU A 146 3.75 -1.95 -4.47
CA LEU A 146 4.67 -1.22 -3.60
C LEU A 146 4.74 0.28 -3.95
N ASN A 147 4.69 0.62 -5.23
CA ASN A 147 4.65 2.01 -5.68
C ASN A 147 3.37 2.70 -5.22
N LEU A 148 2.21 2.03 -5.36
CA LEU A 148 0.92 2.54 -4.89
C LEU A 148 0.84 2.64 -3.36
N GLU A 149 1.51 1.76 -2.62
CA GLU A 149 1.65 1.91 -1.16
C GLU A 149 2.40 3.21 -0.83
N GLY A 150 3.45 3.54 -1.59
CA GLY A 150 4.19 4.79 -1.46
C GLY A 150 3.34 6.02 -1.77
N GLU A 151 2.50 5.97 -2.82
CA GLU A 151 1.53 7.02 -3.14
C GLU A 151 0.50 7.20 -2.01
N CYS A 152 -0.04 6.11 -1.47
CA CYS A 152 -0.99 6.16 -0.34
C CYS A 152 -0.39 6.83 0.90
N ARG A 153 0.87 6.52 1.25
CA ARG A 153 1.54 7.14 2.41
C ARG A 153 1.69 8.65 2.24
N ARG A 154 2.16 9.10 1.07
CA ARG A 154 2.25 10.53 0.75
C ARG A 154 0.89 11.22 0.81
N ALA A 155 -0.16 10.58 0.30
CA ALA A 155 -1.52 11.11 0.38
C ALA A 155 -2.00 11.25 1.83
N LEU A 156 -1.77 10.24 2.68
CA LEU A 156 -2.10 10.32 4.12
C LEU A 156 -1.39 11.47 4.83
N GLU A 157 -0.11 11.70 4.52
CA GLU A 157 0.66 12.82 5.07
C GLU A 157 0.08 14.18 4.63
N MET A 158 -0.16 14.36 3.33
CA MET A 158 -0.70 15.61 2.78
C MET A 158 -2.10 15.92 3.33
N ILE A 159 -2.98 14.92 3.37
CA ILE A 159 -4.35 15.07 3.90
C ILE A 159 -4.30 15.31 5.41
N GLY A 160 -3.39 14.65 6.13
CA GLY A 160 -3.16 14.88 7.56
C GLY A 160 -2.68 16.29 7.87
N GLN A 161 -1.80 16.86 7.04
CA GLN A 161 -1.38 18.26 7.15
C GLN A 161 -2.54 19.22 6.90
N LEU A 162 -3.33 18.99 5.84
CA LEU A 162 -4.51 19.79 5.54
C LEU A 162 -5.51 19.80 6.73
N ARG A 163 -5.74 18.64 7.36
CA ARG A 163 -6.58 18.53 8.57
C ARG A 163 -6.10 19.45 9.69
N LEU A 164 -4.79 19.51 9.92
CA LEU A 164 -4.19 20.36 10.96
C LEU A 164 -4.35 21.85 10.60
N GLU A 165 -4.15 22.22 9.33
CA GLU A 165 -4.35 23.59 8.86
C GLU A 165 -5.81 24.04 9.01
N LEU A 166 -6.78 23.22 8.56
CA LEU A 166 -8.22 23.51 8.71
C LEU A 166 -8.64 23.64 10.18
N SER A 167 -8.07 22.82 11.06
CA SER A 167 -8.36 22.88 12.50
C SER A 167 -7.82 24.16 13.14
N LYS A 168 -6.60 24.58 12.75
CA LYS A 168 -6.00 25.85 13.22
C LYS A 168 -6.78 27.05 12.72
N GLU A 169 -7.15 27.06 11.44
CA GLU A 169 -7.95 28.14 10.86
C GLU A 169 -9.32 28.23 11.54
N GLY A 170 -10.01 27.09 11.72
CA GLY A 170 -11.28 27.05 12.43
C GLY A 170 -11.18 27.60 13.87
N ALA A 171 -10.13 27.25 14.62
CA ALA A 171 -9.92 27.78 15.96
C ALA A 171 -9.63 29.30 15.95
N SER A 172 -8.78 29.77 15.04
CA SER A 172 -8.47 31.19 14.87
C SER A 172 -9.72 32.02 14.57
N GLN A 173 -10.56 31.54 13.65
CA GLN A 173 -11.81 32.21 13.25
C GLN A 173 -12.87 32.20 14.36
N ARG A 174 -12.96 31.15 15.18
CA ARG A 174 -13.82 31.15 16.38
C ARG A 174 -13.40 32.25 17.36
N HIS A 175 -12.11 32.34 17.68
CA HIS A 175 -11.61 33.38 18.58
C HIS A 175 -11.77 34.79 18.01
N ALA A 176 -11.61 34.98 16.69
CA ALA A 176 -11.90 36.24 16.03
C ALA A 176 -13.39 36.63 16.16
N SER A 177 -14.31 35.69 15.92
CA SER A 177 -15.75 35.90 16.10
C SER A 177 -16.12 36.26 17.55
N GLU A 178 -15.56 35.55 18.53
CA GLU A 178 -15.77 35.81 19.96
C GLU A 178 -15.30 37.22 20.35
N ARG A 179 -14.12 37.63 19.87
CA ARG A 179 -13.60 39.00 20.08
C ARG A 179 -14.52 40.05 19.46
N CYS A 180 -14.95 39.87 18.20
CA CYS A 180 -15.90 40.79 17.55
C CYS A 180 -17.20 40.91 18.35
N ARG A 181 -17.77 39.79 18.83
CA ARG A 181 -19.00 39.80 19.64
C ARG A 181 -18.81 40.50 20.98
N ALA A 182 -17.65 40.31 21.63
CA ALA A 182 -17.33 40.99 22.88
C ALA A 182 -17.26 42.51 22.68
N VAL A 183 -16.60 42.98 21.61
CA VAL A 183 -16.54 44.43 21.30
C VAL A 183 -17.91 44.99 20.95
N VAL A 184 -18.73 44.27 20.19
CA VAL A 184 -20.13 44.68 19.92
C VAL A 184 -20.91 44.84 21.23
N ALA A 185 -20.77 43.91 22.17
CA ALA A 185 -21.45 43.99 23.47
C ALA A 185 -20.98 45.22 24.28
N VAL A 186 -19.69 45.57 24.20
CA VAL A 186 -19.11 46.75 24.86
C VAL A 186 -19.59 48.04 24.20
N LEU A 187 -19.56 48.14 22.86
CA LEU A 187 -19.99 49.33 22.09
C LEU A 187 -21.48 49.65 22.30
N LEU A 188 -22.31 48.63 22.47
CA LEU A 188 -23.74 48.79 22.75
C LEU A 188 -24.03 49.09 24.23
N SER A 189 -23.03 49.00 25.12
CA SER A 189 -23.17 49.36 26.52
C SER A 189 -22.83 50.84 26.75
N VAL A 190 -23.64 51.54 27.55
CA VAL A 190 -23.69 53.02 27.65
C VAL A 190 -22.41 53.68 28.24
N SER A 191 -21.41 52.91 28.67
CA SER A 191 -20.30 53.44 29.50
C SER A 191 -18.89 53.02 29.07
N ALA A 192 -18.69 52.59 27.82
CA ALA A 192 -17.38 52.18 27.35
C ALA A 192 -16.70 53.23 26.45
N GLU A 193 -15.47 53.59 26.81
CA GLU A 193 -14.53 54.31 25.95
C GLU A 193 -14.14 53.41 24.76
N PRO A 194 -14.01 53.94 23.54
CA PRO A 194 -13.60 53.15 22.36
C PRO A 194 -12.19 52.60 22.56
N GLY A 195 -12.10 51.28 22.75
CA GLY A 195 -10.83 50.55 22.87
C GLY A 195 -10.13 50.38 21.52
N GLU A 196 -8.85 49.97 21.59
CA GLU A 196 -7.95 49.74 20.44
C GLU A 196 -8.60 48.96 19.28
N ASP A 197 -8.25 49.34 18.05
CA ASP A 197 -8.64 48.66 16.82
C ASP A 197 -8.33 47.16 16.92
N VAL A 198 -9.38 46.34 16.91
CA VAL A 198 -9.22 44.88 16.94
C VAL A 198 -8.70 44.43 15.57
N ASP A 199 -7.40 44.15 15.50
CA ASP A 199 -6.82 43.48 14.36
C ASP A 199 -7.36 42.04 14.30
N VAL A 200 -8.22 41.81 13.32
CA VAL A 200 -8.83 40.53 13.04
C VAL A 200 -8.23 40.02 11.73
N PRO A 201 -7.60 38.84 11.73
CA PRO A 201 -6.97 38.28 10.54
C PRO A 201 -7.95 38.18 9.36
N GLU A 202 -7.48 38.53 8.17
CA GLU A 202 -8.24 38.32 6.93
C GLU A 202 -8.40 36.81 6.67
N PRO A 203 -9.62 36.32 6.35
CA PRO A 203 -9.86 34.90 6.19
C PRO A 203 -9.16 34.36 4.94
N ARG A 204 -8.28 33.36 5.11
CA ARG A 204 -7.64 32.60 4.01
C ARG A 204 -8.50 31.44 3.51
N ASN A 205 -9.82 31.57 3.65
CA ASN A 205 -10.79 30.49 3.52
C ASN A 205 -10.90 29.94 2.09
N ALA A 206 -10.84 30.81 1.08
CA ALA A 206 -11.00 30.40 -0.32
C ALA A 206 -9.86 29.49 -0.78
N GLU A 207 -8.61 29.83 -0.45
CA GLU A 207 -7.43 29.05 -0.82
C GLU A 207 -7.40 27.69 -0.11
N LEU A 208 -7.69 27.67 1.20
CA LEU A 208 -7.74 26.43 1.98
C LEU A 208 -8.87 25.51 1.51
N GLY A 209 -10.05 26.07 1.20
CA GLY A 209 -11.17 25.32 0.65
C GLY A 209 -10.84 24.70 -0.70
N GLN A 210 -10.29 25.47 -1.63
CA GLN A 210 -9.89 24.98 -2.96
C GLN A 210 -8.80 23.90 -2.86
N ARG A 211 -7.79 24.11 -2.01
CA ARG A 211 -6.75 23.10 -1.75
C ARG A 211 -7.34 21.82 -1.18
N ALA A 212 -8.31 21.92 -0.29
CA ALA A 212 -9.01 20.76 0.26
C ALA A 212 -9.75 19.97 -0.80
N GLU A 213 -10.55 20.65 -1.64
CA GLU A 213 -11.28 20.01 -2.73
C GLU A 213 -10.34 19.30 -3.71
N MET A 214 -9.24 19.93 -4.11
CA MET A 214 -8.25 19.33 -5.01
C MET A 214 -7.59 18.08 -4.40
N LEU A 215 -7.18 18.15 -3.13
CA LEU A 215 -6.54 17.01 -2.46
C LEU A 215 -7.52 15.86 -2.24
N LEU A 216 -8.77 16.15 -1.87
CA LEU A 216 -9.81 15.14 -1.70
C LEU A 216 -10.16 14.45 -3.03
N ALA A 217 -10.25 15.21 -4.13
CA ALA A 217 -10.47 14.64 -5.46
C ALA A 217 -9.31 13.73 -5.89
N ALA A 218 -8.07 14.18 -5.74
CA ALA A 218 -6.88 13.37 -6.05
C ALA A 218 -6.80 12.10 -5.20
N ALA A 219 -7.18 12.17 -3.92
CA ALA A 219 -7.23 11.02 -3.04
C ALA A 219 -8.32 10.02 -3.46
N ALA A 220 -9.51 10.49 -3.86
CA ALA A 220 -10.58 9.63 -4.36
C ALA A 220 -10.16 8.88 -5.64
N GLU A 221 -9.47 9.57 -6.56
CA GLU A 221 -8.89 8.94 -7.75
C GLU A 221 -7.84 7.88 -7.37
N LEU A 222 -6.94 8.21 -6.45
CA LEU A 222 -5.94 7.26 -5.95
C LEU A 222 -6.60 6.03 -5.32
N ALA A 223 -7.66 6.20 -4.52
CA ALA A 223 -8.40 5.09 -3.93
C ALA A 223 -8.99 4.16 -5.00
N THR A 224 -9.51 4.74 -6.08
CA THR A 224 -10.05 4.00 -7.23
C THR A 224 -8.96 3.24 -7.97
N ARG A 225 -7.83 3.90 -8.26
CA ARG A 225 -6.63 3.28 -8.86
C ARG A 225 -6.13 2.11 -8.03
N CYS A 226 -6.08 2.24 -6.70
CA CYS A 226 -5.68 1.16 -5.80
C CYS A 226 -6.60 -0.06 -5.92
N GLY A 227 -7.92 0.14 -5.95
CA GLY A 227 -8.88 -0.94 -6.10
C GLY A 227 -8.71 -1.71 -7.42
N VAL A 228 -8.56 -0.98 -8.52
CA VAL A 228 -8.33 -1.57 -9.85
C VAL A 228 -6.99 -2.31 -9.91
N ALA A 229 -5.92 -1.72 -9.35
CA ALA A 229 -4.59 -2.34 -9.33
C ALA A 229 -4.58 -3.67 -8.54
N VAL A 230 -5.23 -3.73 -7.38
CA VAL A 230 -5.33 -4.99 -6.62
C VAL A 230 -6.02 -6.07 -7.46
N GLN A 231 -7.19 -5.78 -8.03
CA GLN A 231 -7.95 -6.76 -8.82
C GLN A 231 -7.18 -7.22 -10.07
N THR A 232 -6.60 -6.29 -10.81
CA THR A 232 -5.89 -6.59 -12.06
C THR A 232 -4.61 -7.38 -11.80
N THR A 233 -3.85 -7.04 -10.75
CA THR A 233 -2.63 -7.77 -10.38
C THR A 233 -2.94 -9.16 -9.84
N GLU A 234 -3.97 -9.32 -9.02
CA GLU A 234 -4.46 -10.62 -8.56
C GLU A 234 -4.85 -11.52 -9.73
N GLU A 235 -5.62 -10.99 -10.67
CA GLU A 235 -6.07 -11.74 -11.85
C GLU A 235 -4.91 -12.17 -12.74
N ARG A 236 -3.98 -11.26 -13.02
CA ARG A 236 -2.79 -11.52 -13.84
C ARG A 236 -1.92 -12.62 -13.19
N CYS A 237 -1.65 -12.51 -11.88
CA CYS A 237 -0.89 -13.51 -11.13
C CYS A 237 -1.60 -14.86 -11.06
N ARG A 238 -2.94 -14.87 -10.90
CA ARG A 238 -3.77 -16.08 -10.91
C ARG A 238 -3.66 -16.82 -12.24
N ARG A 239 -3.82 -16.12 -13.36
CA ARG A 239 -3.68 -16.71 -14.70
C ARG A 239 -2.29 -17.27 -14.95
N ALA A 240 -1.24 -16.53 -14.57
CA ALA A 240 0.14 -16.99 -14.72
C ALA A 240 0.39 -18.29 -13.91
N ARG A 241 -0.11 -18.36 -12.68
CA ARG A 241 -0.05 -19.56 -11.84
C ARG A 241 -0.78 -20.74 -12.49
N GLN A 242 -2.05 -20.57 -12.85
CA GLN A 242 -2.85 -21.63 -13.49
C GLN A 242 -2.17 -22.17 -14.75
N ARG A 243 -1.62 -21.27 -15.59
CA ARG A 243 -0.86 -21.66 -16.78
C ARG A 243 0.36 -22.52 -16.43
N SER A 244 1.14 -22.13 -15.42
CA SER A 244 2.30 -22.91 -14.98
C SER A 244 1.90 -24.29 -14.46
N GLU A 245 0.80 -24.39 -13.73
CA GLU A 245 0.30 -25.63 -13.13
C GLU A 245 -0.21 -26.60 -14.19
N LEU A 246 -0.98 -26.11 -15.17
CA LEU A 246 -1.44 -26.88 -16.31
C LEU A 246 -0.27 -27.44 -17.13
N LEU A 247 0.78 -26.64 -17.35
CA LEU A 247 1.95 -27.09 -18.11
C LEU A 247 2.81 -28.08 -17.34
N LEU A 248 2.96 -27.93 -16.03
CA LEU A 248 3.60 -28.94 -15.18
C LEU A 248 2.83 -30.26 -15.17
N GLU A 249 1.50 -30.22 -15.11
CA GLU A 249 0.66 -31.42 -15.16
C GLU A 249 0.73 -32.11 -16.52
N ARG A 250 0.62 -31.35 -17.62
CA ARG A 250 0.77 -31.89 -18.97
C ARG A 250 2.14 -32.55 -19.15
N ARG A 251 3.22 -31.89 -18.72
CA ARG A 251 4.57 -32.44 -18.80
C ARG A 251 4.71 -33.73 -17.98
N LEU A 252 4.10 -33.80 -16.81
CA LEU A 252 4.10 -35.03 -15.99
C LEU A 252 3.47 -36.20 -16.76
N MET A 253 2.33 -35.98 -17.42
CA MET A 253 1.68 -37.01 -18.25
C MET A 253 2.53 -37.40 -19.46
N ASP A 254 3.11 -36.42 -20.15
CA ASP A 254 3.96 -36.65 -21.32
C ASP A 254 5.23 -37.43 -20.96
N THR A 255 5.88 -37.10 -19.83
CA THR A 255 7.07 -37.80 -19.32
C THR A 255 6.75 -39.22 -18.85
N GLU A 256 5.60 -39.44 -18.21
CA GLU A 256 5.14 -40.78 -17.83
C GLU A 256 4.88 -41.66 -19.06
N LYS A 257 4.19 -41.12 -20.07
CA LYS A 257 3.95 -41.81 -21.35
C LYS A 257 5.26 -42.16 -22.05
N ALA A 258 6.19 -41.22 -22.16
CA ALA A 258 7.51 -41.45 -22.76
C ALA A 258 8.31 -42.50 -21.98
N ALA A 259 8.27 -42.46 -20.64
CA ALA A 259 8.94 -43.46 -19.81
C ALA A 259 8.37 -44.87 -20.02
N LYS A 260 7.04 -45.00 -20.22
CA LYS A 260 6.41 -46.29 -20.56
C LYS A 260 6.92 -46.81 -21.91
N GLN A 261 6.90 -45.97 -22.95
CA GLN A 261 7.37 -46.34 -24.29
C GLN A 261 8.84 -46.76 -24.29
N LEU A 262 9.71 -46.04 -23.57
CA LEU A 262 11.13 -46.39 -23.46
C LEU A 262 11.35 -47.74 -22.76
N ARG A 263 10.52 -48.08 -21.76
CA ARG A 263 10.59 -49.40 -21.09
C ARG A 263 10.15 -50.52 -22.02
N GLU A 264 9.10 -50.31 -22.82
CA GLU A 264 8.66 -51.26 -23.84
C GLU A 264 9.78 -51.51 -24.87
N GLN A 265 10.36 -50.44 -25.44
CA GLN A 265 11.50 -50.54 -26.36
C GLN A 265 12.72 -51.23 -25.73
N ALA A 266 13.04 -50.93 -24.46
CA ALA A 266 14.13 -51.58 -23.77
C ALA A 266 13.89 -53.10 -23.62
N SER A 267 12.64 -53.51 -23.39
CA SER A 267 12.28 -54.93 -23.31
C SER A 267 12.38 -55.64 -24.66
N GLU A 268 12.02 -54.97 -25.76
CA GLU A 268 12.18 -55.49 -27.12
C GLU A 268 13.66 -55.67 -27.49
N VAL A 269 14.50 -54.70 -27.12
CA VAL A 269 15.96 -54.78 -27.30
C VAL A 269 16.54 -55.92 -26.47
N ASP A 270 16.10 -56.11 -25.23
CA ASP A 270 16.55 -57.22 -24.37
C ASP A 270 16.21 -58.59 -25.00
N ILE A 271 14.99 -58.75 -25.53
CA ILE A 271 14.59 -59.97 -26.26
C ILE A 271 15.47 -60.17 -27.51
N THR A 272 15.74 -59.10 -28.26
CA THR A 272 16.54 -59.15 -29.48
C THR A 272 18.00 -59.52 -29.20
N ILE A 273 18.60 -58.96 -28.14
CA ILE A 273 19.94 -59.34 -27.66
C ILE A 273 19.97 -60.83 -27.34
N ALA A 274 19.01 -61.33 -26.57
CA ALA A 274 18.94 -62.75 -26.21
C ALA A 274 18.77 -63.69 -27.41
N VAL A 275 18.07 -63.26 -28.47
CA VAL A 275 17.96 -63.99 -29.74
C VAL A 275 19.29 -63.97 -30.51
N ALA A 276 19.92 -62.79 -30.62
CA ALA A 276 21.20 -62.61 -31.31
C ALA A 276 22.32 -63.42 -30.65
N GLU A 277 22.42 -63.40 -29.32
CA GLU A 277 23.38 -64.18 -28.54
C GLU A 277 23.22 -65.69 -28.79
N ARG A 278 21.97 -66.19 -28.76
CA ARG A 278 21.68 -67.60 -29.07
C ARG A 278 22.01 -67.96 -30.53
N SER A 279 21.79 -67.04 -31.47
CA SER A 279 22.14 -67.24 -32.89
C SER A 279 23.66 -67.27 -33.11
N LEU A 280 24.37 -66.32 -32.51
CA LEU A 280 25.83 -66.22 -32.54
C LEU A 280 26.47 -67.48 -31.95
N ALA A 281 26.00 -67.95 -30.79
CA ALA A 281 26.50 -69.16 -30.15
C ALA A 281 26.32 -70.41 -31.04
N ARG A 282 25.18 -70.53 -31.74
CA ARG A 282 24.93 -71.63 -32.69
C ARG A 282 25.83 -71.53 -33.93
N SER A 283 26.02 -70.33 -34.46
CA SER A 283 26.86 -70.09 -35.65
C SER A 283 28.33 -70.30 -35.37
N ALA A 284 28.82 -69.86 -34.20
CA ALA A 284 30.18 -70.10 -33.73
C ALA A 284 30.47 -71.60 -33.60
N LYS A 285 29.58 -72.38 -32.98
CA LYS A 285 29.71 -73.85 -32.87
C LYS A 285 29.80 -74.54 -34.24
N ARG A 286 29.06 -74.06 -35.24
CA ARG A 286 29.06 -74.63 -36.61
C ARG A 286 30.29 -74.27 -37.44
N CYS A 287 31.07 -73.26 -37.01
CA CYS A 287 32.26 -72.81 -37.75
C CYS A 287 33.57 -73.42 -37.22
N ILE A 288 33.53 -74.21 -36.14
CA ILE A 288 34.69 -74.94 -35.63
C ILE A 288 35.11 -75.99 -36.68
N GLY A 289 36.29 -75.80 -37.28
CA GLY A 289 36.92 -76.78 -38.18
C GLY A 289 36.73 -76.56 -39.70
N LYS A 290 36.18 -75.42 -40.15
CA LYS A 290 36.12 -75.09 -41.59
C LYS A 290 36.58 -73.66 -41.84
N GLU A 291 37.68 -73.48 -42.59
CA GLU A 291 38.24 -72.19 -43.03
C GLU A 291 37.36 -71.51 -44.11
N ASN A 292 36.09 -71.28 -43.79
CA ASN A 292 35.20 -70.54 -44.68
C ASN A 292 35.21 -69.07 -44.26
N LEU A 293 36.09 -68.28 -44.87
CA LEU A 293 36.26 -66.84 -44.60
C LEU A 293 34.92 -66.07 -44.63
N ALA A 294 34.01 -66.43 -45.54
CA ALA A 294 32.70 -65.77 -45.63
C ALA A 294 31.81 -66.03 -44.41
N LYS A 295 31.94 -67.18 -43.75
CA LYS A 295 31.21 -67.46 -42.50
C LYS A 295 31.78 -66.70 -41.32
N VAL A 296 33.10 -66.53 -41.27
CA VAL A 296 33.78 -65.73 -40.25
C VAL A 296 33.33 -64.29 -40.33
N ALA A 297 33.33 -63.69 -41.53
CA ALA A 297 32.85 -62.33 -41.74
C ALA A 297 31.41 -62.11 -41.22
N ARG A 298 30.49 -63.04 -41.53
CA ARG A 298 29.10 -62.97 -41.02
C ARG A 298 29.02 -63.05 -39.49
N ILE A 299 29.89 -63.84 -38.86
CA ILE A 299 29.95 -63.92 -37.38
C ILE A 299 30.38 -62.56 -36.82
N ASP A 300 31.39 -61.93 -37.41
CA ASP A 300 31.88 -60.64 -36.96
C ASP A 300 30.86 -59.51 -37.18
N ASP A 301 30.12 -59.54 -38.31
CA ASP A 301 28.99 -58.64 -38.54
C ASP A 301 27.93 -58.79 -37.44
N THR A 302 27.56 -60.03 -37.09
CA THR A 302 26.58 -60.27 -36.01
C THR A 302 27.09 -59.85 -34.63
N ARG A 303 28.41 -59.96 -34.36
CA ARG A 303 29.02 -59.44 -33.13
C ARG A 303 28.95 -57.92 -33.07
N SER A 304 29.26 -57.25 -34.18
CA SER A 304 29.16 -55.79 -34.28
C SER A 304 27.71 -55.32 -34.05
N ALA A 305 26.74 -55.96 -34.70
CA ALA A 305 25.32 -55.65 -34.49
C ALA A 305 24.87 -55.86 -33.04
N LEU A 306 25.36 -56.91 -32.37
CA LEU A 306 25.07 -57.21 -30.98
C LEU A 306 25.66 -56.15 -30.04
N GLU A 307 26.86 -55.67 -30.31
CA GLU A 307 27.47 -54.57 -29.55
C GLU A 307 26.67 -53.27 -29.72
N ASN A 308 26.21 -52.97 -30.93
CA ASN A 308 25.32 -51.82 -31.17
C ASN A 308 23.99 -51.94 -30.40
N LEU A 309 23.42 -53.14 -30.29
CA LEU A 309 22.22 -53.38 -29.47
C LEU A 309 22.50 -53.15 -27.98
N ARG A 310 23.67 -53.59 -27.47
CA ARG A 310 24.08 -53.34 -26.07
C ARG A 310 24.27 -51.86 -25.78
N GLN A 311 24.90 -51.12 -26.69
CA GLN A 311 25.04 -49.67 -26.59
C GLN A 311 23.67 -48.98 -26.59
N THR A 312 22.78 -49.38 -27.50
CA THR A 312 21.38 -48.89 -27.56
C THR A 312 20.64 -49.17 -26.25
N ARG A 313 20.82 -50.36 -25.67
CA ARG A 313 20.22 -50.74 -24.39
C ARG A 313 20.72 -49.87 -23.23
N GLN A 314 22.01 -49.57 -23.21
CA GLN A 314 22.61 -48.67 -22.22
C GLN A 314 22.08 -47.24 -22.38
N ALA A 315 21.97 -46.74 -23.62
CA ALA A 315 21.36 -45.44 -23.90
C ALA A 315 19.90 -45.38 -23.42
N LEU A 316 19.08 -46.39 -23.75
CA LEU A 316 17.70 -46.50 -23.26
C LEU A 316 17.62 -46.52 -21.73
N LYS A 317 18.55 -47.20 -21.05
CA LYS A 317 18.63 -47.21 -19.58
C LYS A 317 18.85 -45.80 -19.03
N MET A 318 19.78 -45.03 -19.61
CA MET A 318 20.02 -43.64 -19.22
C MET A 318 18.80 -42.76 -19.47
N HIS A 319 18.15 -42.90 -20.63
CA HIS A 319 16.92 -42.15 -20.92
C HIS A 319 15.79 -42.45 -19.94
N ILE A 320 15.56 -43.72 -19.59
CA ILE A 320 14.56 -44.10 -18.58
C ILE A 320 14.88 -43.47 -17.21
N GLN A 321 16.14 -43.47 -16.80
CA GLN A 321 16.58 -42.83 -15.55
C GLN A 321 16.35 -41.31 -15.58
N ASN A 322 16.69 -40.65 -16.69
CA ASN A 322 16.47 -39.21 -16.86
C ASN A 322 14.97 -38.86 -16.82
N LYS A 323 14.12 -39.63 -17.51
CA LYS A 323 12.66 -39.44 -17.46
C LYS A 323 12.10 -39.65 -16.06
N PHE A 324 12.55 -40.67 -15.35
CA PHE A 324 12.13 -40.93 -13.97
C PHE A 324 12.56 -39.80 -13.02
N LYS A 325 13.80 -39.31 -13.15
CA LYS A 325 14.28 -38.15 -12.38
C LYS A 325 13.42 -36.92 -12.66
N MET A 326 13.11 -36.65 -13.92
CA MET A 326 12.26 -35.52 -14.32
C MET A 326 10.83 -35.65 -13.75
N GLN A 327 10.24 -36.83 -13.85
CA GLN A 327 8.91 -37.12 -13.30
C GLN A 327 8.85 -36.83 -11.78
N ASN A 328 9.89 -37.22 -11.04
CA ASN A 328 9.99 -36.94 -9.60
C ASN A 328 10.12 -35.45 -9.28
N ILE A 329 10.88 -34.71 -10.09
CA ILE A 329 11.03 -33.26 -9.95
C ILE A 329 9.67 -32.57 -10.20
N ASP A 330 8.96 -32.92 -11.28
CA ASP A 330 7.66 -32.33 -11.60
C ASP A 330 6.59 -32.67 -10.55
N ALA A 331 6.56 -33.91 -10.08
CA ALA A 331 5.69 -34.32 -8.98
C ALA A 331 6.01 -33.55 -7.69
N SER A 332 7.29 -33.28 -7.41
CA SER A 332 7.71 -32.48 -6.26
C SER A 332 7.32 -31.02 -6.41
N CYS A 333 7.45 -30.45 -7.61
CA CYS A 333 7.03 -29.07 -7.91
C CYS A 333 5.54 -28.85 -7.64
N ARG A 334 4.69 -29.82 -8.00
CA ARG A 334 3.25 -29.77 -7.72
C ARG A 334 2.92 -29.82 -6.22
N LYS A 335 3.75 -30.50 -5.44
CA LYS A 335 3.60 -30.61 -3.97
C LYS A 335 4.12 -29.38 -3.22
N VAL A 336 4.80 -28.45 -3.89
CA VAL A 336 5.28 -27.21 -3.25
C VAL A 336 4.09 -26.36 -2.84
N THR A 337 3.92 -26.19 -1.54
CA THR A 337 3.00 -25.25 -0.90
C THR A 337 3.76 -24.04 -0.34
N SER A 338 3.04 -22.95 -0.03
CA SER A 338 3.62 -21.76 0.61
C SER A 338 4.35 -22.08 1.92
N GLN A 339 3.81 -22.99 2.73
CA GLN A 339 4.43 -23.45 3.98
C GLN A 339 5.74 -24.20 3.71
N SER A 340 5.76 -25.11 2.72
CA SER A 340 6.97 -25.85 2.35
C SER A 340 8.05 -24.95 1.74
N ALA A 341 7.67 -23.93 0.97
CA ALA A 341 8.63 -23.00 0.37
C ALA A 341 9.28 -22.08 1.42
N SER A 342 8.54 -21.73 2.48
CA SER A 342 9.02 -20.83 3.53
C SER A 342 9.98 -21.51 4.51
N SER A 343 9.90 -22.84 4.67
CA SER A 343 10.76 -23.59 5.60
C SER A 343 12.17 -23.89 5.06
N VAL A 344 12.38 -23.74 3.75
CA VAL A 344 13.68 -24.03 3.12
C VAL A 344 14.73 -22.98 3.48
N GLU A 345 14.34 -21.71 3.64
CA GLU A 345 15.27 -20.62 3.96
C GLU A 345 15.81 -20.65 5.39
N THR A 346 15.07 -21.24 6.33
CA THR A 346 15.48 -21.28 7.75
C THR A 346 16.37 -22.46 8.09
N ARG A 347 16.59 -23.41 7.17
CA ARG A 347 17.54 -24.50 7.38
C ARG A 347 18.94 -24.07 6.95
N PRO A 348 19.91 -23.95 7.89
CA PRO A 348 21.29 -23.70 7.51
C PRO A 348 21.79 -24.82 6.60
N ALA A 349 22.45 -24.45 5.49
CA ALA A 349 22.92 -25.37 4.45
C ALA A 349 23.80 -26.52 4.97
N SER A 350 24.35 -26.38 6.19
CA SER A 350 25.17 -27.39 6.85
C SER A 350 24.38 -28.58 7.45
N ALA A 351 23.05 -28.49 7.61
CA ALA A 351 22.28 -29.50 8.33
C ALA A 351 21.64 -30.60 7.45
N CYS A 352 21.67 -30.47 6.12
CA CYS A 352 20.87 -31.32 5.23
C CYS A 352 21.59 -32.56 4.66
N GLN A 353 22.82 -32.87 5.12
CA GLN A 353 23.57 -34.06 4.68
C GLN A 353 23.35 -35.33 5.53
N ARG A 354 22.44 -35.34 6.51
CA ARG A 354 22.17 -36.58 7.24
C ARG A 354 21.21 -37.48 6.47
N SER A 355 21.81 -38.57 6.01
CA SER A 355 21.30 -39.69 5.24
C SER A 355 19.85 -40.09 5.55
N MET A 356 19.09 -40.30 4.47
CA MET A 356 17.81 -41.03 4.45
C MET A 356 18.00 -42.55 4.67
N SER A 357 18.98 -42.96 5.47
CA SER A 357 19.26 -44.37 5.79
C SER A 357 18.84 -44.68 7.23
N ALA A 358 17.54 -44.84 7.45
CA ALA A 358 16.99 -45.56 8.58
C ALA A 358 16.05 -46.61 7.97
N GLY A 359 16.40 -47.90 7.90
CA GLY A 359 16.86 -48.67 9.05
C GLY A 359 15.64 -49.00 9.89
N ALA A 360 14.82 -49.94 9.40
CA ALA A 360 13.67 -50.49 10.12
C ALA A 360 14.18 -51.22 11.37
N GLY A 361 14.25 -50.50 12.49
CA GLY A 361 14.39 -51.12 13.81
C GLY A 361 13.07 -51.79 14.20
N PRO A 362 13.10 -53.03 14.74
CA PRO A 362 11.89 -53.74 15.14
C PRO A 362 11.27 -53.03 16.36
N ARG A 363 10.02 -52.59 16.20
CA ARG A 363 9.19 -52.15 17.31
C ARG A 363 8.99 -53.33 18.26
N ARG A 364 9.48 -53.21 19.49
CA ARG A 364 9.08 -54.11 20.58
C ARG A 364 7.59 -53.90 20.88
N PRO A 365 6.83 -54.97 21.11
CA PRO A 365 5.49 -54.87 21.70
C PRO A 365 5.67 -54.50 23.17
N VAL A 366 4.98 -53.46 23.63
CA VAL A 366 4.78 -53.21 25.06
C VAL A 366 3.31 -53.46 25.32
N ASP A 367 3.10 -54.54 26.06
CA ASP A 367 1.85 -54.98 26.66
C ASP A 367 1.23 -53.90 27.55
N ASP A 368 -0.09 -53.87 27.47
CA ASP A 368 -1.08 -53.70 28.53
C ASP A 368 -0.71 -52.97 29.82
N GLY A 369 -1.54 -51.99 30.14
CA GLY A 369 -2.09 -51.91 31.48
C GLY A 369 -2.37 -50.51 31.98
N PHE A 370 -3.57 -50.38 32.53
CA PHE A 370 -3.90 -49.57 33.70
C PHE A 370 -4.60 -48.20 33.52
N GLU A 371 -5.90 -48.28 33.83
CA GLU A 371 -6.69 -47.40 34.70
C GLU A 371 -7.24 -46.05 34.20
N LYS A 372 -8.57 -46.10 34.03
CA LYS A 372 -9.58 -45.13 34.46
C LYS A 372 -9.10 -44.16 35.54
N GLY A 373 -9.10 -42.86 35.22
CA GLY A 373 -9.02 -41.79 36.21
C GLY A 373 -9.77 -40.55 35.74
N ARG A 374 -10.94 -40.30 36.34
CA ARG A 374 -11.72 -39.07 36.20
C ARG A 374 -10.89 -37.90 36.76
N GLY A 375 -10.84 -36.77 36.05
CA GLY A 375 -10.22 -35.53 36.53
C GLY A 375 -10.73 -34.32 35.76
N LEU A 376 -11.30 -33.39 36.51
CA LEU A 376 -12.04 -32.17 36.14
C LEU A 376 -11.26 -31.14 35.29
N PRO A 377 -11.96 -30.15 34.69
CA PRO A 377 -11.37 -29.14 33.82
C PRO A 377 -10.63 -28.07 34.63
N ARG A 378 -9.38 -27.80 34.27
CA ARG A 378 -8.60 -26.68 34.81
C ARG A 378 -8.70 -25.50 33.86
N LEU A 379 -9.49 -24.50 34.26
CA LEU A 379 -9.42 -23.15 33.73
C LEU A 379 -8.06 -22.55 34.12
N SER A 380 -7.28 -22.10 33.14
CA SER A 380 -6.16 -21.21 33.37
C SER A 380 -6.30 -19.99 32.47
N SER A 381 -6.78 -18.93 33.09
CA SER A 381 -6.49 -17.54 32.74
C SER A 381 -4.99 -17.36 32.54
N THR A 382 -4.60 -16.76 31.41
CA THR A 382 -3.36 -16.02 31.33
C THR A 382 -3.64 -14.72 30.59
N ASP A 383 -3.47 -13.66 31.36
CA ASP A 383 -3.54 -12.26 30.98
C ASP A 383 -2.65 -11.94 29.78
N SER A 384 -3.25 -11.26 28.82
CA SER A 384 -2.60 -10.68 27.65
C SER A 384 -1.96 -9.35 28.05
N ALA A 385 -0.68 -9.38 28.41
CA ALA A 385 0.14 -8.18 28.56
C ALA A 385 0.82 -7.86 27.22
N CYS A 386 0.27 -6.90 26.48
CA CYS A 386 0.92 -6.29 25.32
C CYS A 386 2.09 -5.42 25.80
N GLY A 387 3.31 -5.97 25.73
CA GLY A 387 4.55 -5.20 25.84
C GLY A 387 4.83 -4.46 24.53
N LEU A 388 4.74 -3.12 24.57
CA LEU A 388 5.28 -2.22 23.56
C LEU A 388 6.81 -2.26 23.62
N ALA A 389 7.44 -2.96 22.67
CA ALA A 389 8.86 -2.83 22.41
C ALA A 389 9.08 -1.72 21.39
N THR A 390 9.68 -0.63 21.86
CA THR A 390 10.29 0.43 21.07
C THR A 390 11.64 -0.07 20.55
N GLU A 391 11.71 -0.48 19.28
CA GLU A 391 13.00 -0.72 18.62
C GLU A 391 13.54 0.58 18.05
N ALA A 392 14.70 0.96 18.57
CA ALA A 392 15.49 2.10 18.17
C ALA A 392 16.19 1.83 16.82
N ASP A 393 16.12 2.84 15.94
CA ASP A 393 16.87 2.95 14.71
C ASP A 393 18.39 2.80 14.94
N SER A 394 18.99 1.79 14.31
CA SER A 394 20.42 1.78 14.00
C SER A 394 20.60 1.42 12.52
N MET A 395 20.74 2.46 11.69
CA MET A 395 21.11 2.37 10.28
C MET A 395 22.63 2.17 10.14
N PRO A 396 23.13 1.15 9.43
CA PRO A 396 24.50 1.15 8.96
C PRO A 396 24.61 1.74 7.55
N ALA A 397 25.74 2.40 7.34
CA ALA A 397 26.10 3.23 6.21
C ALA A 397 26.01 2.54 4.83
N ALA A 398 25.53 3.31 3.85
CA ALA A 398 25.50 2.95 2.44
C ALA A 398 26.91 2.91 1.83
N THR A 399 27.39 1.72 1.51
CA THR A 399 28.56 1.52 0.66
C THR A 399 28.18 1.77 -0.80
N ARG A 400 28.69 2.86 -1.36
CA ARG A 400 28.58 3.20 -2.79
C ARG A 400 29.28 2.13 -3.64
N LEU A 401 28.53 1.41 -4.47
CA LEU A 401 29.07 0.56 -5.53
C LEU A 401 28.98 1.27 -6.88
N ASN A 402 30.16 1.49 -7.46
CA ASN A 402 30.42 2.00 -8.80
C ASN A 402 29.65 1.21 -9.87
N ARG A 403 28.93 1.94 -10.73
CA ARG A 403 28.27 1.40 -11.93
C ARG A 403 29.16 1.69 -13.15
N PRO A 404 29.64 0.70 -13.90
CA PRO A 404 30.34 0.98 -15.15
C PRO A 404 29.34 1.36 -16.24
N LYS A 405 29.69 2.40 -17.00
CA LYS A 405 29.03 2.82 -18.24
C LYS A 405 29.36 1.79 -19.34
N SER A 406 28.36 1.11 -19.88
CA SER A 406 28.48 0.46 -21.19
C SER A 406 27.53 1.15 -22.18
N ALA A 407 28.14 1.85 -23.13
CA ALA A 407 27.50 2.36 -24.31
C ALA A 407 27.34 1.20 -25.31
N ALA A 408 26.11 0.90 -25.71
CA ALA A 408 25.83 0.04 -26.84
C ALA A 408 24.92 0.80 -27.81
N THR A 409 25.56 1.48 -28.77
CA THR A 409 24.96 1.99 -30.00
C THR A 409 24.44 0.83 -30.84
N TYR A 410 23.12 0.72 -30.99
CA TYR A 410 22.50 -0.12 -32.01
C TYR A 410 22.51 0.62 -33.36
N LYS A 411 23.31 0.12 -34.30
CA LYS A 411 23.17 0.43 -35.74
C LYS A 411 21.99 -0.38 -36.28
N VAL A 412 20.94 0.31 -36.71
CA VAL A 412 19.88 -0.28 -37.53
C VAL A 412 20.41 -0.37 -38.97
N ARG A 413 20.56 -1.59 -39.49
CA ARG A 413 20.74 -1.85 -40.92
C ARG A 413 19.36 -1.92 -41.55
N ALA A 414 19.12 -1.06 -42.54
CA ALA A 414 18.04 -1.17 -43.49
C ALA A 414 18.60 -1.85 -44.74
N ASP A 415 18.10 -3.05 -45.05
CA ASP A 415 18.20 -3.70 -46.37
C ASP A 415 16.80 -4.29 -46.59
N GLN A 416 15.97 -3.68 -47.45
CA GLN A 416 15.74 -4.11 -48.84
C GLN A 416 15.44 -5.60 -48.95
N TYR A 417 14.15 -5.96 -49.03
CA TYR A 417 13.53 -6.75 -50.10
C TYR A 417 12.01 -6.64 -50.03
#